data_AF-A0A1F8ASC8-F1
#
_entry.id   AF-A0A1F8ASC8-F1
#
_cell.length_a   1.000
_cell.length_b   1.000
_cell.length_c   1.000
_cell.angle_alpha   90.00
_cell.angle_beta   90.00
_cell.angle_gamma   90.00
#
_symmetry.space_group_name_H-M   'P 1'
#
loop_
_entity.id
_entity.type
_entity.pdbx_description
1 polymer ?
#
loop_
_entity_poly.entity_id
_entity_poly.type
_entity_poly.pdbx_seq_one_letter_code
_entity_poly.pdbx_strand_id
1 'polypeptide(L)'
;MQEDNITKRFPNGESYEDVKKRIQEFLDFLKDNFDGKHVAIVAHKAPQLALDVLLKGKTWEQAFRDDWRKKKAWQPGWEYILK
;
A
#
# COMPACT_ATOMS: atom_id res chain seq x y z
N MET A 1 9.37 14.79 6.30
CA MET A 1 8.99 13.45 6.80
C MET A 1 8.32 12.70 5.67
N GLN A 2 8.13 11.36 5.76
CA GLN A 2 7.59 10.59 4.63
C GLN A 2 6.15 11.03 4.26
N GLU A 3 5.39 11.58 5.21
CA GLU A 3 4.06 12.15 4.98
C GLU A 3 4.08 13.33 4.00
N ASP A 4 5.17 14.11 3.96
CA ASP A 4 5.30 15.27 3.06
C ASP A 4 5.47 14.82 1.59
N ASN A 5 5.72 13.53 1.37
CA ASN A 5 5.96 12.92 0.08
C ASN A 5 4.76 12.11 -0.43
N ILE A 6 3.55 12.39 0.08
CA ILE A 6 2.32 11.78 -0.45
C ILE A 6 2.19 12.05 -1.95
N THR A 7 2.21 13.33 -2.32
CA THR A 7 2.14 13.79 -3.72
C THR A 7 3.50 14.27 -4.25
N LYS A 8 4.41 14.69 -3.35
CA LYS A 8 5.75 15.15 -3.73
C LYS A 8 6.70 13.97 -3.87
N ARG A 9 7.32 13.82 -5.04
CA ARG A 9 8.35 12.80 -5.29
C ARG A 9 9.57 12.98 -4.39
N PHE A 10 10.20 11.87 -3.99
CA PHE A 10 11.57 11.90 -3.48
C PHE A 10 12.55 12.26 -4.61
N PRO A 11 13.74 12.83 -4.31
CA PRO A 11 14.76 13.08 -5.33
C PRO A 11 15.10 11.80 -6.10
N ASN A 12 14.94 11.82 -7.43
CA ASN A 12 15.10 10.67 -8.32
C ASN A 12 14.25 9.44 -7.94
N GLY A 13 13.16 9.65 -7.19
CA GLY A 13 12.30 8.60 -6.69
C GLY A 13 10.82 8.89 -6.93
N GLU A 14 10.00 8.07 -6.31
CA GLU A 14 8.54 8.09 -6.44
C GLU A 14 7.89 8.83 -5.27
N SER A 15 6.72 9.41 -5.47
CA SER A 15 5.82 9.79 -4.38
C SER A 15 5.01 8.57 -3.93
N TYR A 16 4.28 8.68 -2.82
CA TYR A 16 3.35 7.61 -2.43
C TYR A 16 2.18 7.47 -3.42
N GLU A 17 1.75 8.55 -4.08
CA GLU A 17 0.78 8.51 -5.19
C GLU A 17 1.33 7.72 -6.40
N ASP A 18 2.60 7.91 -6.76
CA ASP A 18 3.24 7.11 -7.82
C ASP A 18 3.27 5.61 -7.45
N VAL A 19 3.65 5.29 -6.21
CA VAL A 19 3.64 3.92 -5.71
C VAL A 19 2.22 3.35 -5.72
N LYS A 20 1.22 4.12 -5.30
CA LYS A 20 -0.19 3.69 -5.33
C LYS A 20 -0.65 3.35 -6.74
N LYS A 21 -0.26 4.15 -7.74
CA LYS A 21 -0.55 3.84 -9.14
C LYS A 21 0.05 2.49 -9.56
N ARG A 22 1.32 2.22 -9.23
CA ARG A 22 1.97 0.94 -9.56
C ARG A 22 1.38 -0.24 -8.81
N ILE A 23 0.93 -0.03 -7.58
CA ILE A 23 0.21 -1.07 -6.82
C ILE A 23 -1.16 -1.32 -7.44
N GLN A 24 -1.88 -0.31 -7.94
CA GLN A 24 -3.12 -0.51 -8.68
C GLN A 24 -2.88 -1.37 -9.92
N GLU A 25 -1.88 -1.03 -10.74
CA GLU A 25 -1.50 -1.83 -11.92
C GLU A 25 -1.16 -3.29 -11.55
N PHE A 26 -0.49 -3.50 -10.41
CA PHE A 26 -0.22 -4.84 -9.88
C PHE A 26 -1.49 -5.56 -9.41
N LEU A 27 -2.44 -4.86 -8.78
CA LEU A 27 -3.73 -5.44 -8.38
C LEU A 27 -4.56 -5.82 -9.60
N ASP A 28 -4.59 -4.99 -10.65
CA ASP A 28 -5.26 -5.29 -11.90
C ASP A 28 -4.64 -6.56 -12.53
N PHE A 29 -3.31 -6.65 -12.58
CA PHE A 29 -2.61 -7.86 -13.00
C PHE A 29 -2.98 -9.10 -12.16
N LEU A 30 -3.07 -8.96 -10.83
CA LEU A 30 -3.50 -10.06 -9.97
C LEU A 30 -4.94 -10.48 -10.23
N LYS A 31 -5.86 -9.53 -10.46
CA LYS A 31 -7.25 -9.82 -10.79
C LYS A 31 -7.35 -10.59 -12.10
N ASP A 32 -6.62 -10.16 -13.13
CA ASP A 32 -6.68 -10.80 -14.45
C ASP A 32 -6.08 -12.21 -14.48
N ASN A 33 -5.01 -12.46 -13.70
CA ASN A 33 -4.21 -13.68 -13.82
C ASN A 33 -4.40 -14.66 -12.65
N PHE A 34 -4.89 -14.19 -11.50
CA PHE A 34 -4.96 -14.95 -10.26
C PHE A 34 -6.29 -14.77 -9.53
N ASP A 35 -7.39 -14.44 -10.22
CA ASP A 35 -8.71 -14.29 -9.59
C ASP A 35 -9.11 -15.54 -8.78
N GLY A 36 -9.67 -15.31 -7.60
CA GLY A 36 -10.06 -16.36 -6.66
C GLY A 36 -8.90 -17.15 -6.04
N LYS A 37 -7.63 -16.79 -6.29
CA LYS A 37 -6.46 -17.41 -5.63
C LYS A 37 -6.06 -16.65 -4.36
N HIS A 38 -5.36 -17.34 -3.46
CA HIS A 38 -4.65 -16.71 -2.35
C HIS A 38 -3.23 -16.36 -2.77
N VAL A 39 -2.89 -15.06 -2.74
CA VAL A 39 -1.58 -14.54 -3.14
C VAL A 39 -0.87 -13.98 -1.91
N ALA A 40 0.36 -14.43 -1.65
CA ALA A 40 1.23 -13.87 -0.62
C ALA A 40 2.12 -12.77 -1.21
N ILE A 41 2.15 -11.60 -0.57
CA ILE A 41 2.95 -10.44 -1.00
C ILE A 41 3.96 -10.12 0.09
N VAL A 42 5.26 -10.10 -0.25
CA VAL A 42 6.35 -9.64 0.63
C VAL A 42 6.90 -8.34 0.08
N ALA A 43 6.71 -7.24 0.81
CA ALA A 43 7.03 -5.90 0.33
C ALA A 43 7.39 -4.92 1.46
N HIS A 44 7.70 -3.68 1.08
CA HIS A 44 8.06 -2.60 1.99
C HIS A 44 6.86 -1.77 2.45
N LYS A 45 7.13 -0.71 3.24
CA LYS A 45 6.13 0.19 3.82
C LYS A 45 5.20 0.83 2.78
N ALA A 46 5.76 1.45 1.72
CA ALA A 46 4.95 2.21 0.76
C ALA A 46 3.92 1.34 0.02
N PRO A 47 4.28 0.13 -0.48
CA PRO A 47 3.31 -0.84 -0.99
C PRO A 47 2.22 -1.19 0.03
N GLN A 48 2.58 -1.47 1.29
CA GLN A 48 1.60 -1.81 2.32
C GLN A 48 0.59 -0.67 2.57
N LEU A 49 1.08 0.57 2.69
CA LEU A 49 0.19 1.72 2.90
C LEU A 49 -0.70 2.00 1.67
N ALA A 50 -0.18 1.79 0.45
CA ALA A 50 -0.96 1.89 -0.77
C ALA A 50 -2.10 0.85 -0.80
N LEU A 51 -1.86 -0.39 -0.37
CA LEU A 51 -2.91 -1.42 -0.25
C LEU A 51 -3.98 -1.01 0.76
N ASP A 52 -3.58 -0.41 1.89
CA ASP A 52 -4.50 0.14 2.88
C ASP A 52 -5.40 1.25 2.30
N VAL A 53 -4.87 2.11 1.43
CA VAL A 53 -5.65 3.14 0.73
C VAL A 53 -6.59 2.52 -0.31
N LEU A 54 -6.06 1.68 -1.19
CA LEU A 54 -6.80 1.12 -2.33
C LEU A 54 -7.87 0.12 -1.92
N LEU A 55 -7.53 -0.82 -1.02
CA LEU A 55 -8.38 -1.97 -0.70
C LEU A 55 -9.18 -1.82 0.59
N LYS A 56 -8.76 -0.92 1.50
CA LYS A 56 -9.52 -0.61 2.72
C LYS A 56 -10.15 0.78 2.71
N GLY A 57 -9.99 1.54 1.62
CA GLY A 57 -10.59 2.86 1.46
C GLY A 57 -10.08 3.92 2.43
N LYS A 58 -8.88 3.72 3.01
CA LYS A 58 -8.28 4.73 3.90
C LYS A 58 -7.83 5.95 3.09
N THR A 59 -7.90 7.12 3.71
CA THR A 59 -7.10 8.28 3.24
C THR A 59 -5.61 8.05 3.52
N TRP A 60 -4.73 8.79 2.84
CA TRP A 60 -3.29 8.71 3.13
C TRP A 60 -2.98 9.13 4.57
N GLU A 61 -3.63 10.18 5.05
CA GLU A 61 -3.47 10.69 6.40
C GLU A 61 -3.81 9.61 7.43
N GLN A 62 -4.92 8.89 7.21
CA GLN A 62 -5.30 7.74 8.03
C GLN A 62 -4.29 6.60 7.93
N ALA A 63 -3.85 6.23 6.72
CA ALA A 63 -2.87 5.16 6.52
C ALA A 63 -1.55 5.45 7.25
N PHE A 64 -1.04 6.69 7.17
CA PHE A 64 0.16 7.10 7.89
C PHE A 64 -0.05 7.23 9.40
N ARG A 65 -1.20 7.74 9.86
CA ARG A 65 -1.52 7.86 11.29
C ARG A 65 -1.64 6.48 11.94
N ASP A 66 -2.22 5.53 11.21
CA ASP A 66 -2.51 4.19 11.71
C ASP A 66 -1.42 3.15 11.39
N ASP A 67 -0.31 3.56 10.77
CA ASP A 67 0.85 2.71 10.48
C ASP A 67 1.35 2.04 11.76
N TRP A 68 1.35 0.70 11.75
CA TRP A 68 1.76 -0.13 12.88
C TRP A 68 3.20 0.17 13.31
N ARG A 69 4.05 0.66 12.40
CA ARG A 69 5.44 1.05 12.70
C ARG A 69 5.53 2.20 13.69
N LYS A 70 4.57 3.13 13.66
CA LYS A 70 4.47 4.23 14.64
C LYS A 70 3.96 3.74 15.98
N LYS A 71 2.98 2.82 15.95
CA LYS A 71 2.35 2.25 17.15
C LYS A 71 3.15 1.10 17.77
N LYS A 72 4.24 0.65 17.12
CA LYS A 72 5.03 -0.55 17.47
C LYS A 72 4.16 -1.82 17.63
N ALA A 73 3.07 -1.89 16.87
CA ALA A 73 2.08 -2.96 16.94
C ALA A 73 2.29 -3.98 15.80
N TRP A 74 3.49 -4.56 15.73
CA TRP A 74 3.80 -5.56 14.72
C TRP A 74 2.91 -6.80 14.88
N GLN A 75 2.55 -7.41 13.76
CA GLN A 75 1.86 -8.70 13.70
C GLN A 75 2.38 -9.50 12.49
N PRO A 76 2.12 -10.82 12.42
CA PRO A 76 2.69 -11.69 11.38
C PRO A 76 2.32 -11.32 9.94
N GLY A 77 1.18 -10.66 9.72
CA GLY A 77 0.72 -10.29 8.38
C GLY A 77 -0.51 -9.39 8.38
N TRP A 78 -0.94 -9.00 7.17
CA TRP A 78 -2.15 -8.22 6.93
C TRP A 78 -2.90 -8.82 5.77
N GLU A 79 -4.21 -8.95 5.93
CA GLU A 79 -5.11 -9.48 4.91
C GLU A 79 -5.80 -8.34 4.16
N TYR A 80 -6.00 -8.57 2.87
CA TYR A 80 -6.68 -7.66 1.96
C TYR A 80 -7.56 -8.49 1.02
N ILE A 81 -8.74 -7.97 0.70
CA ILE A 81 -9.64 -8.58 -0.27
C ILE A 81 -9.66 -7.68 -1.51
N LEU A 82 -9.18 -8.23 -2.62
CA LEU A 82 -9.34 -7.64 -3.95
C LEU A 82 -10.66 -8.16 -4.52
N LYS A 83 -11.61 -7.27 -4.79
CA LYS A 83 -12.92 -7.62 -5.33
C LYS A 83 -12.90 -7.57 -6.85
#